data_AF-A0A317MIL4-F1
#
_entry.id   AF-A0A317MIL4-F1
#
_cell.length_a   1.000
_cell.length_b   1.000
_cell.length_c   1.000
_cell.angle_alpha   90.00
_cell.angle_beta   90.00
_cell.angle_gamma   90.00
#
_symmetry.space_group_name_H-M   'P 1'
#
loop_
_entity.id
_entity.type
_entity.pdbx_description
1 polymer ?
#
loop_
_entity_poly.entity_id
_entity_poly.type
_entity_poly.pdbx_seq_one_letter_code
_entity_poly.pdbx_strand_id
1 'polypeptide(L)'
;MSVTKKISALLVFLLCSLTVYCQSNSYLLIAHRGGVVDSLREENSMEALQEAGKRGYYMIEVDVRLTSDSILVTHHDANLKRTFGIDTSLSAMTWKALSILKNNNGYRILSFEDVLKAAKGRLQIMIDLKIRGNHPAIFG
;
A
#
# COMPACT_ATOMS: atom_id res chain seq x y z
N MET A 1 -15.39 -14.96 -55.76
CA MET A 1 -15.91 -14.83 -54.38
C MET A 1 -17.07 -13.85 -54.37
N SER A 2 -18.24 -14.27 -53.84
CA SER A 2 -19.44 -13.43 -53.74
C SER A 2 -19.19 -12.15 -52.92
N VAL A 3 -19.80 -11.04 -53.33
CA VAL A 3 -19.75 -9.72 -52.65
C VAL A 3 -20.05 -9.84 -51.16
N THR A 4 -20.99 -10.70 -50.78
CA THR A 4 -21.34 -11.00 -49.38
C THR A 4 -20.17 -11.53 -48.56
N LYS A 5 -19.30 -12.40 -49.11
CA LYS A 5 -18.13 -12.92 -48.38
C LYS A 5 -17.08 -11.84 -48.11
N LYS A 6 -16.95 -10.85 -48.99
CA LYS A 6 -16.03 -9.71 -48.80
C LYS A 6 -16.52 -8.76 -47.72
N ILE A 7 -17.84 -8.48 -47.70
CA ILE A 7 -18.47 -7.63 -46.69
C ILE A 7 -18.36 -8.25 -45.29
N SER A 8 -18.65 -9.55 -45.16
CA SER A 8 -18.51 -10.26 -43.88
C SER A 8 -17.07 -10.29 -43.37
N ALA A 9 -16.08 -10.51 -44.26
CA ALA A 9 -14.68 -10.48 -43.87
C ALA A 9 -14.22 -9.09 -43.40
N LEU A 10 -14.68 -8.02 -44.06
CA LEU A 10 -14.38 -6.65 -43.67
C LEU A 10 -15.02 -6.28 -42.31
N LEU A 11 -16.25 -6.72 -42.06
CA LEU A 11 -16.94 -6.54 -40.78
C LEU A 11 -16.22 -7.25 -39.64
N VAL A 12 -15.81 -8.50 -39.84
CA VAL A 12 -15.02 -9.25 -38.84
C VAL A 12 -13.68 -8.57 -38.59
N PHE A 13 -13.00 -8.10 -39.63
CA PHE A 13 -11.73 -7.38 -39.49
C PHE A 13 -11.90 -6.06 -38.72
N LEU A 14 -12.97 -5.31 -38.97
CA LEU A 14 -13.26 -4.06 -38.26
C LEU A 14 -13.60 -4.30 -36.77
N LEU A 15 -14.39 -5.35 -36.48
CA LEU A 15 -14.71 -5.80 -35.11
C LEU A 15 -13.47 -6.27 -34.35
N CYS A 16 -12.56 -7.01 -35.00
CA CYS A 16 -11.27 -7.39 -34.42
C CYS A 16 -10.36 -6.18 -34.18
N SER A 17 -10.32 -5.22 -35.11
CA SER A 17 -9.54 -3.98 -34.96
C SER A 17 -10.01 -3.14 -33.77
N LEU A 18 -11.32 -3.05 -33.55
CA LEU A 18 -11.92 -2.33 -32.42
C LEU A 18 -11.65 -3.00 -31.06
N THR A 19 -11.58 -4.34 -31.01
CA THR A 19 -11.26 -5.08 -29.78
C THR A 19 -9.78 -4.99 -29.42
N VAL A 20 -8.88 -4.95 -30.41
CA VAL A 20 -7.44 -4.72 -30.18
C VAL A 20 -7.17 -3.30 -29.65
N TYR A 21 -7.91 -2.29 -30.13
CA TYR A 21 -7.77 -0.91 -29.65
C TYR A 21 -8.31 -0.69 -28.22
N CYS A 22 -9.14 -1.61 -27.71
CA CYS A 22 -9.79 -1.49 -26.41
C CYS A 22 -8.89 -1.94 -25.23
N GLN A 23 -7.76 -2.58 -25.49
CA GLN A 23 -6.75 -2.83 -24.44
C GLN A 23 -5.85 -1.60 -24.27
N SER A 24 -6.41 -0.50 -23.75
CA SER A 24 -5.55 0.52 -23.14
C SER A 24 -4.94 -0.10 -21.88
N ASN A 25 -3.67 -0.46 -21.91
CA ASN A 25 -2.95 -0.89 -20.71
C ASN A 25 -2.74 0.33 -19.81
N SER A 26 -3.78 0.72 -19.08
CA SER A 26 -3.69 1.71 -18.01
C SER A 26 -2.96 1.07 -16.85
N TYR A 27 -1.73 1.51 -16.59
CA TYR A 27 -0.97 1.08 -15.42
C TYR A 27 -1.65 1.58 -14.14
N LEU A 28 -1.83 0.70 -13.17
CA LEU A 28 -2.25 1.07 -11.82
C LEU A 28 -1.01 1.26 -10.96
N LEU A 29 -0.81 2.48 -10.46
CA LEU A 29 0.33 2.79 -9.60
C LEU A 29 -0.03 2.54 -8.13
N ILE A 30 0.77 1.71 -7.48
CA ILE A 30 0.67 1.41 -6.05
C ILE A 30 1.89 2.03 -5.36
N ALA A 31 1.65 2.97 -4.43
CA ALA A 31 2.74 3.61 -3.70
C ALA A 31 3.23 2.66 -2.60
N HIS A 32 4.51 2.29 -2.64
CA HIS A 32 5.11 1.35 -1.70
C HIS A 32 5.36 2.02 -0.34
N ARG A 33 5.16 1.27 0.75
CA ARG A 33 5.38 1.68 2.14
C ARG A 33 4.66 2.95 2.53
N GLY A 34 3.35 2.95 2.32
CA GLY A 34 2.42 3.93 2.84
C GLY A 34 2.29 5.21 2.04
N GLY A 35 3.03 5.39 0.94
CA GLY A 35 2.82 6.53 0.07
C GLY A 35 4.03 6.94 -0.77
N VAL A 36 4.15 8.23 -1.03
CA VAL A 36 5.32 8.80 -1.71
C VAL A 36 6.43 9.02 -0.69
N VAL A 37 7.45 8.16 -0.74
CA VAL A 37 8.61 8.17 0.17
C VAL A 37 9.78 8.86 -0.52
N ASP A 38 10.36 9.86 0.15
CA ASP A 38 11.51 10.64 -0.33
C ASP A 38 12.26 11.27 0.84
N SER A 39 13.21 12.19 0.57
CA SER A 39 14.00 12.85 1.61
C SER A 39 13.18 13.73 2.57
N LEU A 40 11.92 14.03 2.24
CA LEU A 40 11.02 14.86 3.04
C LEU A 40 9.93 14.04 3.74
N ARG A 41 9.66 12.82 3.26
CA ARG A 41 8.53 11.99 3.69
C ARG A 41 9.00 10.58 3.98
N GLU A 42 8.89 10.18 5.24
CA GLU A 42 9.24 8.83 5.65
C GLU A 42 8.20 7.79 5.22
N GLU A 43 8.62 6.53 5.15
CA GLU A 43 7.74 5.39 4.92
C GLU A 43 6.65 5.24 6.00
N ASN A 44 5.47 4.78 5.60
CA ASN A 44 4.28 4.62 6.45
C ASN A 44 3.88 5.90 7.22
N SER A 45 4.23 7.08 6.69
CA SER A 45 3.88 8.37 7.29
C SER A 45 2.58 8.93 6.73
N MET A 46 1.97 9.85 7.49
CA MET A 46 0.74 10.53 7.05
C MET A 46 1.03 11.44 5.85
N GLU A 47 2.22 12.05 5.84
CA GLU A 47 2.70 12.94 4.79
C GLU A 47 2.92 12.19 3.47
N ALA A 48 3.51 10.98 3.52
CA ALA A 48 3.67 10.12 2.35
C ALA A 48 2.31 9.70 1.77
N LEU A 49 1.37 9.29 2.64
CA LEU A 49 0.02 8.90 2.24
C LEU A 49 -0.71 10.05 1.55
N GLN A 50 -0.72 11.23 2.18
CA GLN A 50 -1.38 12.40 1.63
C GLN A 50 -0.79 12.80 0.27
N GLU A 51 0.53 12.70 0.12
CA GLU A 51 1.20 12.97 -1.14
C GLU A 51 0.80 11.96 -2.23
N ALA A 52 0.69 10.67 -1.91
CA ALA A 52 0.20 9.66 -2.85
C ALA A 52 -1.22 9.99 -3.34
N GLY A 53 -2.10 10.43 -2.44
CA GLY A 53 -3.45 10.90 -2.79
C GLY A 53 -3.42 12.11 -3.71
N LYS A 54 -2.56 13.10 -3.43
CA LYS A 54 -2.39 14.30 -4.28
C LYS A 54 -1.88 13.95 -5.68
N ARG A 55 -1.01 12.96 -5.80
CA ARG A 55 -0.43 12.52 -7.09
C ARG A 55 -1.32 11.56 -7.87
N GLY A 56 -2.49 11.19 -7.34
CA GLY A 56 -3.44 10.32 -8.04
C GLY A 56 -3.00 8.86 -8.13
N TYR A 57 -2.25 8.36 -7.14
CA TYR A 57 -1.97 6.93 -7.03
C TYR A 57 -3.29 6.14 -6.89
N TYR A 58 -3.33 4.93 -7.43
CA TYR A 58 -4.50 4.06 -7.31
C TYR A 58 -4.64 3.50 -5.89
N MET A 59 -3.50 3.15 -5.28
CA MET A 59 -3.42 2.45 -4.02
C MET A 59 -2.13 2.80 -3.28
N ILE A 60 -2.11 2.54 -1.98
CA ILE A 60 -0.87 2.45 -1.19
C ILE A 60 -0.74 1.04 -0.62
N GLU A 61 0.47 0.52 -0.62
CA GLU A 61 0.85 -0.66 0.18
C GLU A 61 1.18 -0.19 1.60
N VAL A 62 0.77 -0.91 2.64
CA VAL A 62 1.05 -0.56 4.03
C VAL A 62 1.53 -1.76 4.83
N ASP A 63 2.63 -1.55 5.56
CA ASP A 63 3.25 -2.58 6.40
C ASP A 63 2.54 -2.68 7.75
N VAL A 64 1.73 -3.72 7.98
CA VAL A 64 0.93 -3.83 9.21
C VAL A 64 1.59 -4.75 10.24
N ARG A 65 1.70 -4.25 11.47
CA ARG A 65 2.23 -4.96 12.65
C ARG A 65 1.26 -4.88 13.82
N LEU A 66 1.51 -5.72 14.82
CA LEU A 66 0.75 -5.78 16.07
C LEU A 66 1.63 -5.29 17.23
N THR A 67 1.06 -4.43 18.08
CA THR A 67 1.64 -4.04 19.38
C THR A 67 1.43 -5.11 20.44
N SER A 68 2.07 -4.98 21.61
CA SER A 68 1.92 -5.96 22.70
C SER A 68 0.49 -6.02 23.26
N ASP A 69 -0.28 -4.94 23.10
CA ASP A 69 -1.69 -4.80 23.48
C ASP A 69 -2.65 -5.01 22.29
N SER A 70 -2.20 -5.71 21.24
CA SER A 70 -3.02 -6.15 20.10
C SER A 70 -3.62 -5.02 19.24
N ILE A 71 -2.96 -3.86 19.19
CA ILE A 71 -3.34 -2.76 18.29
C ILE A 71 -2.58 -2.90 16.97
N LEU A 72 -3.29 -2.74 15.86
CA LEU A 72 -2.69 -2.71 14.53
C LEU A 72 -2.06 -1.35 14.24
N VAL A 73 -0.80 -1.35 13.84
CA VAL A 73 -0.01 -0.16 13.50
C VAL A 73 0.70 -0.33 12.17
N THR A 74 1.06 0.77 11.53
CA THR A 74 1.81 0.74 10.27
C THR A 74 3.30 1.04 10.47
N HIS A 75 4.14 0.02 10.30
CA HIS A 75 5.59 0.14 10.42
C HIS A 75 6.31 -1.06 9.79
N HIS A 76 7.34 -0.82 8.98
CA HIS A 76 8.04 -1.88 8.24
C HIS A 76 8.87 -2.78 9.14
N ASP A 77 9.72 -2.24 10.02
CA ASP A 77 10.71 -3.02 10.76
C ASP A 77 10.14 -3.69 12.02
N ALA A 78 10.66 -4.86 12.38
CA ALA A 78 10.25 -5.54 13.61
C ALA A 78 10.88 -4.92 14.88
N ASN A 79 11.99 -4.21 14.72
CA ASN A 79 12.77 -3.57 15.78
C ASN A 79 12.87 -2.06 15.50
N LEU A 80 12.74 -1.25 16.54
CA LEU A 80 12.67 0.22 16.43
C LEU A 80 14.05 0.90 16.28
N LYS A 81 15.15 0.14 16.24
CA LYS A 81 16.53 0.66 16.25
C LYS A 81 16.84 1.53 15.05
N ARG A 82 16.41 1.15 13.83
CA ARG A 82 16.68 1.95 12.63
C ARG A 82 15.94 3.29 12.65
N THR A 83 14.65 3.27 12.98
CA THR A 83 13.80 4.47 12.86
C THR A 83 13.83 5.37 14.09
N PHE A 84 13.96 4.78 15.28
CA PHE A 84 13.88 5.50 16.56
C PHE A 84 15.14 5.39 17.42
N GLY A 85 16.14 4.57 17.03
CA GLY A 85 17.34 4.35 17.84
C GLY A 85 17.11 3.50 19.09
N ILE A 86 15.93 2.89 19.24
CA ILE A 86 15.54 2.10 20.41
C ILE A 86 15.68 0.62 20.06
N ASP A 87 16.56 -0.10 20.76
CA ASP A 87 16.79 -1.54 20.52
C ASP A 87 15.72 -2.42 21.20
N THR A 88 14.48 -2.25 20.75
CA THR A 88 13.30 -2.96 21.26
C THR A 88 12.42 -3.40 20.09
N SER A 89 11.81 -4.58 20.20
CA SER A 89 10.81 -5.02 19.23
C SER A 89 9.54 -4.17 19.36
N LEU A 90 8.97 -3.77 18.22
CA LEU A 90 7.67 -3.09 18.18
C LEU A 90 6.58 -3.93 18.87
N SER A 91 6.61 -5.25 18.67
CA SER A 91 5.64 -6.19 19.26
C SER A 91 5.74 -6.31 20.80
N ALA A 92 6.80 -5.77 21.40
CA ALA A 92 6.99 -5.73 22.85
C ALA A 92 6.49 -4.42 23.49
N MET A 93 6.02 -3.45 22.69
CA MET A 93 5.55 -2.15 23.18
C MET A 93 4.04 -2.00 23.01
N THR A 94 3.41 -1.29 23.95
CA THR A 94 1.99 -0.93 23.88
C THR A 94 1.76 0.21 22.90
N TRP A 95 0.53 0.33 22.37
CA TRP A 95 0.17 1.46 21.52
C TRP A 95 0.34 2.81 22.23
N LYS A 96 0.01 2.87 23.53
CA LYS A 96 0.21 4.08 24.34
C LYS A 96 1.68 4.53 24.35
N ALA A 97 2.63 3.59 24.41
CA ALA A 97 4.05 3.92 24.37
C ALA A 97 4.51 4.29 22.95
N LEU A 98 4.06 3.56 21.92
CA LEU A 98 4.46 3.79 20.53
C LEU A 98 3.89 5.10 19.94
N SER A 99 2.63 5.42 20.23
CA SER A 99 1.94 6.60 19.67
C SER A 99 2.59 7.94 20.04
N ILE A 100 3.31 7.98 21.17
CA ILE A 100 4.02 9.18 21.61
C ILE A 100 5.45 9.26 21.07
N LEU A 101 6.03 8.14 20.58
CA LEU A 101 7.38 8.14 20.02
C LEU A 101 7.45 9.02 18.77
N LYS A 102 8.55 9.76 18.68
CA LYS A 102 8.85 10.65 17.57
C LYS A 102 10.35 10.56 17.29
N ASN A 103 10.74 10.35 16.04
CA ASN A 103 12.15 10.39 15.67
C ASN A 103 12.63 11.84 15.43
N ASN A 104 13.89 12.01 15.04
CA ASN A 104 14.51 13.33 14.84
C ASN A 104 13.87 14.15 13.70
N ASN A 105 13.32 13.50 12.68
CA ASN A 105 12.62 14.16 11.57
C ASN A 105 11.15 14.43 11.89
N GLY A 106 10.69 13.86 13.00
CA GLY A 106 9.36 14.03 13.51
C GLY A 106 8.32 13.01 13.07
N TYR A 107 8.78 11.94 12.42
CA TYR A 107 7.96 10.78 12.11
C TYR A 107 7.40 10.12 13.38
N ARG A 108 6.16 9.65 13.27
CA ARG A 108 5.43 8.90 14.29
C ARG A 108 4.84 7.64 13.66
N ILE A 109 4.78 6.55 14.41
CA ILE A 109 4.02 5.37 14.02
C ILE A 109 2.53 5.72 14.03
N LEU A 110 1.81 5.34 12.97
CA LEU A 110 0.36 5.50 12.87
C LEU A 110 -0.35 4.22 13.28
N SER A 111 -1.55 4.38 13.84
CA SER A 111 -2.48 3.25 13.92
C SER A 111 -2.96 2.90 12.50
N PHE A 112 -3.25 1.63 12.26
CA PHE A 112 -3.83 1.23 10.98
C PHE A 112 -5.20 1.91 10.75
N GLU A 113 -5.94 2.20 11.82
CA GLU A 113 -7.20 2.94 11.75
C GLU A 113 -7.00 4.38 11.21
N ASP A 114 -5.96 5.09 11.64
CA ASP A 114 -5.66 6.45 11.14
C ASP A 114 -5.33 6.45 9.66
N VAL A 115 -4.59 5.43 9.20
CA VAL A 115 -4.28 5.21 7.78
C VAL A 115 -5.56 4.95 6.98
N LEU A 116 -6.45 4.08 7.46
CA LEU A 116 -7.74 3.82 6.81
C LEU A 116 -8.62 5.08 6.73
N LYS A 117 -8.68 5.88 7.81
CA LYS A 117 -9.42 7.15 7.82
C LYS A 117 -8.86 8.14 6.81
N ALA A 118 -7.54 8.24 6.69
CA ALA A 118 -6.89 9.17 5.77
C ALA A 118 -7.05 8.76 4.29
N ALA A 119 -7.03 7.45 4.01
CA ALA A 119 -7.19 6.88 2.68
C ALA A 119 -8.66 6.85 2.19
N LYS A 120 -9.64 6.82 3.11
CA LYS A 120 -11.06 6.68 2.80
C LYS A 120 -11.52 7.65 1.71
N GLY A 121 -12.04 7.09 0.61
CA GLY A 121 -12.56 7.84 -0.54
C GLY A 121 -11.49 8.48 -1.42
N ARG A 122 -10.21 8.20 -1.19
CA ARG A 122 -9.07 8.79 -1.94
C ARG A 122 -8.11 7.75 -2.50
N LEU A 123 -7.77 6.74 -1.71
CA LEU A 123 -6.79 5.71 -2.05
C LEU A 123 -7.33 4.33 -1.67
N GLN A 124 -7.02 3.31 -2.47
CA GLN A 124 -7.16 1.92 -2.02
C GLN A 124 -5.98 1.53 -1.14
N ILE A 125 -6.12 0.43 -0.39
CA ILE A 125 -5.10 -0.08 0.52
C ILE A 125 -4.73 -1.52 0.12
N MET A 126 -3.45 -1.79 -0.07
CA MET A 126 -2.87 -3.13 -0.07
C MET A 126 -2.19 -3.37 1.26
N ILE A 127 -2.57 -4.45 1.95
CA ILE A 127 -2.04 -4.78 3.27
C ILE A 127 -0.88 -5.75 3.11
N ASP A 128 0.31 -5.37 3.57
CA ASP A 128 1.43 -6.28 3.78
C ASP A 128 1.49 -6.66 5.27
N LEU A 129 1.05 -7.87 5.59
CA LEU A 129 1.03 -8.36 6.96
C LEU A 129 2.43 -8.76 7.40
N LYS A 130 3.04 -7.95 8.28
CA LYS A 130 4.33 -8.23 8.92
C LYS A 130 4.20 -8.97 10.26
N ILE A 131 3.05 -9.61 10.47
CA ILE A 131 2.74 -10.40 11.66
C ILE A 131 3.08 -11.86 11.34
N ARG A 132 3.87 -12.51 12.19
CA ARG A 132 4.12 -13.95 12.05
C ARG A 132 2.78 -14.69 12.14
N GLY A 133 2.46 -15.49 11.12
CA GLY A 133 1.28 -16.34 11.14
C GLY A 133 1.42 -17.44 12.20
N ASN A 134 0.28 -17.95 12.66
CA ASN A 134 0.24 -19.04 13.64
C ASN A 134 -0.02 -20.41 12.97
N HIS A 135 0.42 -20.57 11.71
CA HIS A 135 0.18 -21.79 10.95
C HIS A 135 1.20 -22.87 11.36
N PRO A 136 0.77 -23.97 12.03
CA PRO A 136 1.69 -24.95 12.61
C PRO A 136 2.61 -25.60 11.58
N ALA A 137 2.13 -25.80 10.35
CA ALA A 137 2.91 -26.47 9.29
C ALA A 137 3.93 -25.56 8.56
N ILE A 138 3.88 -24.24 8.78
CA ILE A 138 4.76 -23.27 8.07
C ILE A 138 5.69 -22.58 9.05
N PHE A 139 5.26 -22.38 10.31
CA PHE A 139 5.97 -21.61 11.31
C PHE A 139 6.23 -22.37 12.62
N GLY A 140 5.92 -23.68 12.67
CA GLY A 140 6.19 -24.58 13.80
C GLY A 140 7.53 -25.31 13.69
#